data_AF-A0A2K3M2D8-F1
#
_entry.id   AF-A0A2K3M2D8-F1
#
_cell.length_a   1.000
_cell.length_b   1.000
_cell.length_c   1.000
_cell.angle_alpha   90.00
_cell.angle_beta   90.00
_cell.angle_gamma   90.00
#
_symmetry.space_group_name_H-M   'P 1'
#
loop_
_entity.id
_entity.type
_entity.pdbx_description
1 polymer ?
#
loop_
_entity_poly.entity_id
_entity_poly.type
_entity_poly.pdbx_seq_one_letter_code
_entity_poly.pdbx_strand_id
1 'polypeptide(L)'
;MLEACWSGPVSIKERLSQLAHGIKEWNDITVERVMKQKRKLLGRIGGIQRKLQTERRNRFLIRLEKDLQDELAHILKSEELMWFQRSRANWLVDGDRNTRYYHLKAITRRRYNKVNMLRDMHGNWVEDVEALKQMANNYYKALFADEGNALNWYQTKITFPQLNDEDLQMIRGDITNEEVKRAVFNMSPWKAPGPDGFPAGFYQKSW
;
A
#
# COMPACT_ATOMS: atom_id res chain seq x y z
N MET A 1 -17.37 -10.64 0.59
CA MET A 1 -15.96 -11.11 0.72
C MET A 1 -15.48 -10.96 2.17
N LEU A 2 -15.48 -9.75 2.75
CA LEU A 2 -15.10 -9.54 4.14
C LEU A 2 -15.95 -10.34 5.14
N GLU A 3 -17.28 -10.31 5.04
CA GLU A 3 -18.18 -11.05 5.94
C GLU A 3 -17.99 -12.57 5.85
N ALA A 4 -17.79 -13.10 4.64
CA ALA A 4 -17.59 -14.54 4.41
C ALA A 4 -16.27 -15.07 5.00
N CYS A 5 -15.21 -14.25 5.01
CA CYS A 5 -13.93 -14.61 5.66
C CYS A 5 -13.97 -14.45 7.18
N TRP A 6 -15.00 -13.81 7.73
CA TRP A 6 -15.17 -13.52 9.16
C TRP A 6 -16.22 -14.38 9.86
N SER A 7 -16.93 -15.26 9.15
CA SER A 7 -17.89 -16.20 9.71
C SER A 7 -17.30 -17.62 9.79
N GLY A 8 -16.82 -18.04 10.96
CA GLY A 8 -16.33 -19.41 11.22
C GLY A 8 -15.61 -19.54 12.57
N PRO A 9 -15.26 -20.75 13.06
CA PRO A 9 -14.50 -20.98 14.31
C PRO A 9 -12.97 -21.01 14.07
N VAL A 10 -12.47 -20.19 13.15
CA VAL A 10 -11.08 -20.23 12.66
C VAL A 10 -10.21 -19.17 13.37
N SER A 11 -8.92 -19.45 13.56
CA SER A 11 -7.96 -18.50 14.18
C SER A 11 -7.87 -17.18 13.38
N ILE A 12 -7.63 -16.06 14.08
CA ILE A 12 -7.50 -14.73 13.46
C ILE A 12 -6.42 -14.72 12.36
N LYS A 13 -5.29 -15.41 12.59
CA LYS A 13 -4.18 -15.48 11.61
C LYS A 13 -4.60 -16.13 10.29
N GLU A 14 -5.41 -17.17 10.37
CA GLU A 14 -5.93 -17.89 9.21
C GLU A 14 -6.98 -17.05 8.48
N ARG A 15 -7.85 -16.32 9.21
CA ARG A 15 -8.80 -15.36 8.61
C ARG A 15 -8.10 -14.24 7.86
N LEU A 16 -7.05 -13.65 8.44
CA LEU A 16 -6.25 -12.61 7.79
C LEU A 16 -5.58 -13.15 6.52
N SER A 17 -5.12 -14.39 6.56
CA SER A 17 -4.51 -15.05 5.39
C SER A 17 -5.53 -15.32 4.28
N GLN A 18 -6.72 -15.83 4.63
CA GLN A 18 -7.83 -16.04 3.68
C GLN A 18 -8.31 -14.71 3.08
N LEU A 19 -8.43 -13.66 3.90
CA LEU A 19 -8.79 -12.33 3.44
C LEU A 19 -7.73 -11.77 2.50
N ALA A 20 -6.44 -11.91 2.82
CA ALA A 20 -5.35 -11.48 1.95
C ALA A 20 -5.40 -12.20 0.59
N HIS A 21 -5.68 -13.51 0.58
CA HIS A 21 -5.87 -14.26 -0.66
C HIS A 21 -7.07 -13.74 -1.47
N GLY A 22 -8.21 -13.54 -0.81
CA GLY A 22 -9.40 -12.98 -1.45
C GLY A 22 -9.16 -11.58 -2.01
N ILE A 23 -8.48 -10.70 -1.28
CA ILE A 23 -8.13 -9.35 -1.77
C ILE A 23 -7.20 -9.44 -2.98
N LYS A 24 -6.26 -10.38 -3.01
CA LYS A 24 -5.38 -10.60 -4.15
C LYS A 24 -6.16 -11.04 -5.38
N GLU A 25 -7.04 -12.02 -5.23
CA GLU A 25 -7.92 -12.48 -6.31
C GLU A 25 -8.86 -11.35 -6.80
N TRP A 26 -9.45 -10.59 -5.88
CA TRP A 26 -10.25 -9.41 -6.21
C TRP A 26 -9.44 -8.37 -6.97
N ASN A 27 -8.19 -8.11 -6.57
CA ASN A 27 -7.29 -7.19 -7.27
C ASN A 27 -6.98 -7.69 -8.69
N ASP A 28 -6.78 -9.00 -8.89
CA ASP A 28 -6.54 -9.57 -10.22
C ASP A 28 -7.80 -9.44 -11.10
N ILE A 29 -8.99 -9.67 -10.52
CA ILE A 29 -10.28 -9.56 -11.21
C ILE A 29 -10.67 -8.10 -11.50
N THR A 30 -10.24 -7.14 -10.70
CA THR A 30 -10.60 -5.72 -10.88
C THR A 30 -9.53 -4.93 -11.62
N VAL A 31 -8.29 -4.92 -11.10
CA VAL A 31 -7.21 -4.07 -11.63
C VAL A 31 -6.63 -4.61 -12.93
N GLU A 32 -6.29 -5.91 -13.00
CA GLU A 32 -5.77 -6.44 -14.25
C GLU A 32 -6.85 -6.48 -15.34
N ARG A 33 -8.09 -6.73 -14.96
CA ARG A 33 -9.23 -6.72 -15.88
C ARG A 33 -9.46 -5.34 -16.47
N VAL A 34 -9.41 -4.27 -15.68
CA VAL A 34 -9.51 -2.88 -16.18
C VAL A 34 -8.42 -2.61 -17.24
N MET A 35 -7.19 -3.02 -16.97
CA MET A 35 -6.08 -2.86 -17.93
C MET A 35 -6.24 -3.72 -19.19
N LYS A 36 -6.72 -4.97 -19.06
CA LYS A 36 -7.01 -5.87 -20.17
C LYS A 36 -8.19 -5.36 -21.01
N GLN A 37 -9.26 -4.88 -20.37
CA GLN A 37 -10.44 -4.29 -21.02
C GLN A 37 -10.10 -3.02 -21.77
N LYS A 38 -9.32 -2.10 -21.18
CA LYS A 38 -8.82 -0.90 -21.88
C LYS A 38 -8.09 -1.25 -23.17
N ARG A 39 -7.14 -2.21 -23.12
CA ARG A 39 -6.42 -2.68 -24.31
C ARG A 39 -7.36 -3.27 -25.37
N LYS A 40 -8.33 -4.08 -24.95
CA LYS A 40 -9.34 -4.67 -25.85
C LYS A 40 -10.20 -3.60 -26.52
N LEU A 41 -10.69 -2.61 -25.77
CA LEU A 41 -11.52 -1.52 -26.30
C LEU A 41 -10.76 -0.66 -27.29
N LEU A 42 -9.53 -0.25 -26.96
CA LEU A 42 -8.67 0.50 -27.88
C LEU A 42 -8.39 -0.28 -29.17
N GLY A 43 -8.14 -1.59 -29.07
CA GLY A 43 -7.97 -2.46 -30.24
C GLY A 43 -9.21 -2.55 -31.11
N ARG A 44 -10.41 -2.66 -30.51
CA ARG A 44 -11.70 -2.69 -31.23
C ARG A 44 -12.00 -1.36 -31.92
N ILE A 45 -11.83 -0.24 -31.22
CA ILE A 45 -12.02 1.11 -31.77
C ILE A 45 -11.06 1.33 -32.95
N GLY A 46 -9.77 0.99 -32.79
CA GLY A 46 -8.80 1.09 -33.89
C GLY A 46 -9.14 0.19 -35.09
N GLY A 47 -9.72 -0.98 -34.85
CA GLY A 47 -10.26 -1.84 -35.91
C GLY A 47 -11.44 -1.22 -36.66
N ILE A 48 -12.39 -0.62 -35.93
CA ILE A 48 -13.58 0.03 -36.50
C ILE A 48 -13.18 1.27 -37.30
N GLN A 49 -12.28 2.11 -36.76
CA GLN A 49 -11.79 3.31 -37.43
C GLN A 49 -11.09 2.97 -38.76
N ARG A 50 -10.28 1.91 -38.79
CA ARG A 50 -9.67 1.41 -40.05
C ARG A 50 -10.72 0.96 -41.07
N LYS A 51 -11.78 0.26 -40.63
CA LYS A 51 -12.88 -0.14 -41.52
C LYS A 51 -13.74 1.06 -41.99
N LEU A 52 -13.93 2.07 -41.16
CA LEU A 52 -14.66 3.30 -41.53
C LEU A 52 -13.91 4.15 -42.55
N GLN A 53 -12.57 4.06 -42.60
CA GLN A 53 -11.76 4.71 -43.64
C GLN A 53 -12.03 4.11 -45.04
N THR A 54 -12.26 2.80 -45.13
CA THR A 54 -12.59 2.10 -46.38
C THR A 54 -14.09 2.12 -46.70
N GLU A 55 -14.95 2.02 -45.68
CA GLU A 55 -16.42 1.99 -45.80
C GLU A 55 -17.05 3.23 -45.15
N ARG A 56 -16.92 4.39 -45.80
CA ARG A 56 -17.26 5.73 -45.26
C ARG A 56 -18.72 5.97 -44.85
N ARG A 57 -19.63 5.00 -45.02
CA ARG A 57 -21.08 5.16 -44.77
C ARG A 57 -21.73 4.00 -44.01
N ASN A 58 -21.00 3.37 -43.10
CA ASN A 58 -21.56 2.31 -42.26
C ASN A 58 -22.13 2.87 -40.94
N ARG A 59 -23.44 3.14 -40.90
CA ARG A 59 -24.14 3.69 -39.72
C ARG A 59 -24.03 2.79 -38.49
N PHE A 60 -23.96 1.47 -38.69
CA PHE A 60 -23.78 0.52 -37.60
C PHE A 60 -22.40 0.66 -36.94
N LEU A 61 -21.33 0.77 -37.75
CA LEU A 61 -19.98 0.96 -37.23
C LEU A 61 -19.81 2.28 -36.47
N ILE A 62 -20.48 3.36 -36.92
CA ILE A 62 -20.48 4.65 -36.22
C ILE A 62 -21.16 4.55 -34.85
N ARG A 63 -22.32 3.87 -34.76
CA ARG A 63 -23.00 3.66 -33.48
C ARG A 63 -22.15 2.79 -32.55
N LEU A 64 -21.60 1.69 -33.07
CA LEU A 64 -20.72 0.80 -32.30
C LEU A 64 -19.45 1.50 -31.81
N GLU A 65 -18.85 2.39 -32.61
CA GLU A 65 -17.72 3.21 -32.17
C GLU A 65 -18.10 4.09 -30.98
N LYS A 66 -19.25 4.76 -31.06
CA LYS A 66 -19.75 5.59 -29.95
C LYS A 66 -19.94 4.77 -28.67
N ASP A 67 -20.62 3.62 -28.77
CA ASP A 67 -20.88 2.76 -27.61
C ASP A 67 -19.54 2.28 -26.96
N LEU A 68 -18.54 1.96 -27.78
CA LEU A 68 -17.21 1.57 -27.30
C LEU A 68 -16.41 2.74 -26.70
N GLN A 69 -16.59 3.96 -27.21
CA GLN A 69 -15.99 5.16 -26.63
C GLN A 69 -16.60 5.49 -25.25
N ASP A 70 -17.91 5.31 -25.08
CA ASP A 70 -18.59 5.48 -23.80
C ASP A 70 -18.10 4.41 -22.79
N GLU A 71 -17.99 3.15 -23.20
CA GLU A 71 -17.42 2.07 -22.38
C GLU A 71 -15.95 2.38 -22.00
N LEU A 72 -15.16 2.88 -22.94
CA LEU A 72 -13.77 3.29 -22.69
C LEU A 72 -13.70 4.44 -21.67
N ALA A 73 -14.60 5.42 -21.73
CA ALA A 73 -14.65 6.52 -20.78
C ALA A 73 -14.89 6.02 -19.34
N HIS A 74 -15.78 5.03 -19.16
CA HIS A 74 -16.01 4.38 -17.87
C HIS A 74 -14.77 3.65 -17.34
N ILE A 75 -14.07 2.91 -18.21
CA ILE A 75 -12.85 2.19 -17.86
C ILE A 75 -11.71 3.16 -17.49
N LEU A 76 -11.55 4.26 -18.24
CA LEU A 76 -10.55 5.29 -17.95
C LEU A 76 -10.81 5.99 -16.61
N LYS A 77 -12.08 6.26 -16.26
CA LYS A 77 -12.44 6.82 -14.95
C LYS A 77 -12.09 5.87 -13.81
N SER A 78 -12.34 4.57 -13.99
CA SER A 78 -11.95 3.55 -13.00
C SER A 78 -10.44 3.46 -12.83
N GLU A 79 -9.69 3.53 -13.93
CA GLU A 79 -8.23 3.54 -13.92
C GLU A 79 -7.67 4.80 -13.23
N GLU A 80 -8.25 5.97 -13.49
CA GLU A 80 -7.89 7.23 -12.83
C GLU A 80 -8.07 7.16 -11.32
N LEU A 81 -9.23 6.69 -10.84
CA LEU A 81 -9.49 6.50 -9.41
C LEU A 81 -8.47 5.57 -8.76
N MET A 82 -8.12 4.47 -9.44
CA MET A 82 -7.10 3.54 -8.97
C MET A 82 -5.73 4.21 -8.85
N TRP A 83 -5.30 4.99 -9.84
CA TRP A 83 -4.00 5.69 -9.78
C TRP A 83 -3.98 6.82 -8.77
N PHE A 84 -5.09 7.52 -8.59
CA PHE A 84 -5.26 8.49 -7.53
C PHE A 84 -5.02 7.85 -6.14
N GLN A 85 -5.71 6.75 -5.84
CA GLN A 85 -5.53 6.02 -4.57
C GLN A 85 -4.07 5.56 -4.38
N ARG A 86 -3.44 5.01 -5.42
CA ARG A 86 -2.03 4.55 -5.36
C ARG A 86 -1.03 5.69 -5.19
N SER A 87 -1.33 6.88 -5.69
CA SER A 87 -0.43 8.03 -5.61
C SER A 87 -0.28 8.60 -4.20
N ARG A 88 -1.24 8.31 -3.29
CA ARG A 88 -1.34 8.90 -1.96
C ARG A 88 -1.29 10.44 -1.96
N ALA A 89 -1.75 11.07 -3.05
CA ALA A 89 -1.85 12.52 -3.14
C ALA A 89 -3.07 13.03 -2.37
N ASN A 90 -2.92 14.09 -1.58
CA ASN A 90 -4.01 14.64 -0.77
C ASN A 90 -4.98 15.51 -1.58
N TRP A 91 -4.57 16.04 -2.74
CA TRP A 91 -5.37 16.96 -3.55
C TRP A 91 -5.24 16.69 -5.05
N LEU A 92 -6.37 16.81 -5.75
CA LEU A 92 -6.52 16.79 -7.20
C LEU A 92 -6.18 18.18 -7.74
N VAL A 93 -4.88 18.53 -7.79
CA VAL A 93 -4.47 19.90 -8.17
C VAL A 93 -4.71 20.19 -9.66
N ASP A 94 -4.76 19.17 -10.52
CA ASP A 94 -4.96 19.37 -11.95
C ASP A 94 -6.24 18.67 -12.40
N GLY A 95 -7.28 19.48 -12.64
CA GLY A 95 -8.61 19.07 -13.09
C GLY A 95 -8.69 18.55 -14.54
N ASP A 96 -7.65 17.89 -15.04
CA ASP A 96 -7.72 17.14 -16.29
C ASP A 96 -7.23 15.71 -16.04
N ARG A 97 -7.71 14.74 -16.82
CA ARG A 97 -7.61 13.26 -16.65
C ARG A 97 -6.17 12.72 -16.62
N ASN A 98 -5.38 13.17 -15.66
CA ASN A 98 -3.94 13.11 -15.69
C ASN A 98 -3.45 11.80 -15.07
N THR A 99 -3.95 10.69 -15.61
CA THR A 99 -3.38 9.34 -15.40
C THR A 99 -1.87 9.41 -15.58
N ARG A 100 -1.36 10.12 -16.59
CA ARG A 100 0.08 10.34 -16.80
C ARG A 100 0.77 10.98 -15.61
N TYR A 101 0.23 12.04 -15.00
CA TYR A 101 0.79 12.64 -13.79
C TYR A 101 0.81 11.65 -12.62
N TYR A 102 -0.30 10.95 -12.35
CA TYR A 102 -0.34 9.98 -11.26
C TYR A 102 0.57 8.78 -11.50
N HIS A 103 0.65 8.29 -12.74
CA HIS A 103 1.60 7.28 -13.17
C HIS A 103 3.04 7.75 -12.96
N LEU A 104 3.39 8.94 -13.43
CA LEU A 104 4.73 9.53 -13.26
C LEU A 104 5.05 9.71 -11.78
N LYS A 105 4.14 10.24 -10.98
CA LYS A 105 4.33 10.42 -9.53
C LYS A 105 4.51 9.09 -8.81
N ALA A 106 3.73 8.07 -9.15
CA ALA A 106 3.87 6.72 -8.60
C ALA A 106 5.20 6.06 -9.04
N ILE A 107 5.60 6.22 -10.30
CA ILE A 107 6.89 5.73 -10.83
C ILE A 107 8.05 6.44 -10.15
N THR A 108 8.00 7.77 -10.03
CA THR A 108 9.03 8.57 -9.36
C THR A 108 9.15 8.16 -7.90
N ARG A 109 8.04 7.98 -7.17
CA ARG A 109 8.05 7.47 -5.79
C ARG A 109 8.65 6.06 -5.71
N ARG A 110 8.29 5.16 -6.63
CA ARG A 110 8.87 3.81 -6.70
C ARG A 110 10.38 3.84 -6.96
N ARG A 111 10.85 4.70 -7.87
CA ARG A 111 12.27 4.87 -8.19
C ARG A 111 13.04 5.45 -7.00
N TYR A 112 12.49 6.48 -6.36
CA TYR A 112 13.11 7.11 -5.19
C TYR A 112 13.19 6.17 -3.99
N ASN A 113 12.15 5.37 -3.76
CA ASN A 113 12.11 4.41 -2.65
C ASN A 113 12.84 3.09 -2.97
N LYS A 114 13.35 2.91 -4.20
CA LYS A 114 14.07 1.70 -4.56
C LYS A 114 15.52 1.83 -4.07
N VAL A 115 15.86 1.04 -3.08
CA VAL A 115 17.25 0.85 -2.65
C VAL A 115 17.94 -0.03 -3.69
N ASN A 116 18.80 0.58 -4.53
CA ASN A 116 19.55 -0.15 -5.57
C ASN A 116 20.88 -0.70 -5.03
N MET A 117 21.51 0.01 -4.10
CA MET A 117 22.80 -0.35 -3.52
C MET A 117 22.91 0.21 -2.11
N LEU A 118 23.59 -0.52 -1.24
CA LEU A 118 23.99 -0.07 0.10
C LEU A 118 25.50 -0.25 0.24
N ARG A 119 26.11 0.62 1.04
CA ARG A 119 27.53 0.55 1.34
C ARG A 119 27.74 -0.32 2.58
N ASP A 120 28.64 -1.28 2.51
CA ASP A 120 29.00 -2.14 3.65
C ASP A 120 29.90 -1.40 4.66
N MET A 121 30.15 -2.05 5.79
CA MET A 121 31.01 -1.55 6.88
C MET A 121 32.48 -1.37 6.43
N HIS A 122 32.88 -2.01 5.34
CA HIS A 122 34.22 -1.94 4.74
C HIS A 122 34.29 -0.91 3.61
N GLY A 123 33.19 -0.20 3.32
CA GLY A 123 33.12 0.84 2.32
C GLY A 123 32.82 0.36 0.89
N ASN A 124 32.51 -0.91 0.66
CA ASN A 124 32.15 -1.46 -0.65
C ASN A 124 30.66 -1.30 -0.94
N TRP A 125 30.32 -1.10 -2.21
CA TRP A 125 28.93 -1.07 -2.66
C TRP A 125 28.42 -2.48 -2.94
N VAL A 126 27.29 -2.83 -2.35
CA VAL A 126 26.59 -4.10 -2.55
C VAL A 126 25.31 -3.83 -3.32
N GLU A 127 25.11 -4.53 -4.44
CA GLU A 127 23.93 -4.40 -5.32
C GLU A 127 23.01 -5.62 -5.28
N ASP A 128 23.48 -6.75 -4.69
CA ASP A 128 22.69 -7.98 -4.63
C ASP A 128 21.48 -7.84 -3.69
N VAL A 129 20.30 -8.20 -4.19
CA VAL A 129 19.02 -7.97 -3.48
C VAL A 129 18.95 -8.75 -2.17
N GLU A 130 19.49 -9.97 -2.11
CA GLU A 130 19.41 -10.79 -0.90
C GLU A 130 20.46 -10.34 0.12
N ALA A 131 21.66 -9.99 -0.33
CA ALA A 131 22.70 -9.36 0.48
C ALA A 131 22.21 -8.03 1.09
N LEU A 132 21.52 -7.18 0.31
CA LEU A 132 20.95 -5.92 0.79
C LEU A 132 19.94 -6.12 1.92
N LYS A 133 19.07 -7.14 1.82
CA LYS A 133 18.12 -7.48 2.89
C LYS A 133 18.84 -7.95 4.15
N GLN A 134 19.84 -8.83 4.00
CA GLN A 134 20.63 -9.33 5.12
C GLN A 134 21.39 -8.20 5.81
N MET A 135 22.01 -7.30 5.04
CA MET A 135 22.70 -6.12 5.56
C MET A 135 21.77 -5.23 6.37
N ALA A 136 20.58 -4.89 5.84
CA ALA A 136 19.60 -4.10 6.56
C ALA A 136 19.14 -4.79 7.86
N ASN A 137 18.88 -6.10 7.79
CA ASN A 137 18.46 -6.88 8.96
C ASN A 137 19.56 -6.92 10.04
N ASN A 138 20.80 -7.22 9.66
CA ASN A 138 21.93 -7.29 10.57
C ASN A 138 22.25 -5.93 11.19
N TYR A 139 22.15 -4.85 10.41
CA TYR A 139 22.34 -3.49 10.90
C TYR A 139 21.32 -3.15 12.00
N TYR A 140 20.02 -3.35 11.75
CA TYR A 140 19.01 -3.05 12.77
C TYR A 140 19.06 -4.01 13.96
N LYS A 141 19.42 -5.29 13.75
CA LYS A 141 19.67 -6.22 14.85
C LYS A 141 20.81 -5.74 15.73
N ALA A 142 21.91 -5.24 15.17
CA ALA A 142 23.01 -4.68 15.93
C ALA A 142 22.62 -3.36 16.60
N LEU A 143 21.92 -2.47 15.89
CA LEU A 143 21.49 -1.18 16.43
C LEU A 143 20.55 -1.30 17.64
N PHE A 144 19.69 -2.32 17.64
CA PHE A 144 18.76 -2.61 18.73
C PHE A 144 19.23 -3.75 19.64
N ALA A 145 20.43 -4.29 19.41
CA ALA A 145 21.05 -5.20 20.35
C ALA A 145 21.60 -4.39 21.52
N ASP A 146 21.43 -4.92 22.72
CA ASP A 146 22.12 -4.39 23.89
C ASP A 146 23.62 -4.70 23.72
N GLU A 147 24.46 -3.65 23.69
CA GLU A 147 25.91 -3.79 23.61
C GLU A 147 26.50 -4.36 24.92
N GLY A 148 25.68 -4.61 25.94
CA GLY A 148 26.12 -5.18 27.22
C GLY A 148 27.01 -4.22 28.01
N ASN A 149 27.19 -3.00 27.51
CA ASN A 149 27.79 -1.92 28.25
C ASN A 149 26.79 -1.53 29.34
N ALA A 150 27.10 -1.91 30.58
CA ALA A 150 26.43 -1.36 31.75
C ALA A 150 26.68 0.15 31.75
N LEU A 151 25.80 0.89 31.07
CA LEU A 151 25.71 2.33 31.17
C LEU A 151 25.30 2.61 32.61
N ASN A 152 26.28 2.91 33.46
CA ASN A 152 26.01 3.41 34.80
C ASN A 152 25.29 4.75 34.64
N TRP A 153 23.97 4.73 34.75
CA TRP A 153 23.16 5.93 34.68
C TRP A 153 23.34 6.73 35.97
N TYR A 154 23.99 7.89 35.87
CA TYR A 154 24.16 8.79 37.00
C TYR A 154 23.10 9.90 36.93
N GLN A 155 22.25 9.97 37.96
CA GLN A 155 21.28 11.04 38.13
C GLN A 155 22.03 12.35 38.46
N THR A 156 22.07 13.28 37.51
CA THR A 156 22.65 14.62 37.69
C THR A 156 21.54 15.66 37.85
N LYS A 157 21.89 16.90 38.21
CA LYS A 157 20.95 18.04 38.31
C LYS A 157 20.27 18.42 36.98
N ILE A 158 20.72 17.86 35.85
CA ILE A 158 20.20 18.11 34.49
C ILE A 158 19.51 16.84 33.94
N THR A 159 19.57 15.72 34.67
CA THR A 159 18.97 14.45 34.24
C THR A 159 17.45 14.50 34.37
N PHE A 160 16.75 13.72 33.54
CA PHE A 160 15.30 13.57 33.65
C PHE A 160 14.89 13.21 35.08
N PRO A 161 13.78 13.80 35.59
CA PRO A 161 13.25 13.46 36.90
C PRO A 161 12.95 11.96 36.97
N GLN A 162 13.10 11.39 38.17
CA GLN A 162 12.61 10.03 38.40
C GLN A 162 11.10 10.01 38.14
N LEU A 163 10.64 8.96 37.45
CA LEU A 163 9.22 8.66 37.37
C LEU A 163 8.69 8.47 38.79
N ASN A 164 7.50 8.99 39.05
CA ASN A 164 6.83 8.75 40.33
C ASN A 164 6.42 7.26 40.41
N ASP A 165 6.12 6.81 41.63
CA ASP A 165 5.76 5.41 41.86
C ASP A 165 4.45 5.01 41.13
N GLU A 166 3.55 5.98 40.91
CA GLU A 166 2.29 5.79 40.19
C GLU A 166 2.53 5.47 38.70
N ASP A 167 3.38 6.24 38.02
CA ASP A 167 3.75 6.02 36.62
C ASP A 167 4.50 4.69 36.47
N LEU A 168 5.38 4.37 37.42
CA LEU A 168 6.09 3.08 37.44
C LEU A 168 5.14 1.90 37.62
N GLN A 169 4.13 2.01 38.49
CA GLN A 169 3.10 0.99 38.63
C GLN A 169 2.26 0.85 37.37
N MET A 170 1.91 1.97 36.72
CA MET A 170 1.16 1.95 35.46
C MET A 170 1.95 1.26 34.35
N ILE A 171 3.25 1.58 34.18
CA ILE A 171 4.11 0.98 33.14
C ILE A 171 4.36 -0.51 33.40
N ARG A 172 4.39 -0.92 34.68
CA ARG A 172 4.56 -2.33 35.09
C ARG A 172 3.25 -3.11 35.17
N GLY A 173 2.12 -2.45 34.92
CA GLY A 173 0.81 -3.07 34.98
C GLY A 173 0.59 -4.10 33.86
N ASP A 174 -0.43 -4.92 34.02
CA ASP A 174 -0.86 -5.85 32.98
C ASP A 174 -1.50 -5.11 31.81
N ILE A 175 -1.23 -5.57 30.59
CA ILE A 175 -1.84 -5.01 29.37
C ILE A 175 -3.33 -5.31 29.37
N THR A 176 -4.16 -4.25 29.36
CA THR A 176 -5.63 -4.36 29.36
C THR A 176 -6.23 -4.27 27.97
N ASN A 177 -7.42 -4.84 27.76
CA ASN A 177 -8.12 -4.73 26.48
C ASN A 177 -8.44 -3.27 26.11
N GLU A 178 -8.75 -2.44 27.10
CA GLU A 178 -8.98 -1.01 26.96
C GLU A 178 -7.72 -0.28 26.47
N GLU A 179 -6.56 -0.65 26.99
CA GLU A 179 -5.27 -0.12 26.56
C GLU A 179 -4.96 -0.51 25.11
N VAL A 180 -5.14 -1.79 24.74
CA VAL A 180 -4.93 -2.24 23.36
C VAL A 180 -5.87 -1.49 22.42
N LYS A 181 -7.15 -1.35 22.77
CA LYS A 181 -8.12 -0.58 21.99
C LYS A 181 -7.68 0.88 21.84
N ARG A 182 -7.30 1.54 22.93
CA ARG A 182 -6.85 2.94 22.90
C ARG A 182 -5.61 3.10 22.01
N ALA A 183 -4.63 2.22 22.14
CA ALA A 183 -3.43 2.22 21.32
C ALA A 183 -3.77 2.09 19.83
N VAL A 184 -4.62 1.13 19.45
CA VAL A 184 -5.01 0.90 18.05
C VAL A 184 -5.79 2.08 17.48
N PHE A 185 -6.69 2.70 18.24
CA PHE A 185 -7.49 3.85 17.77
C PHE A 185 -6.68 5.16 17.72
N ASN A 186 -5.59 5.27 18.49
CA ASN A 186 -4.66 6.39 18.40
C ASN A 186 -3.72 6.32 17.18
N MET A 187 -3.59 5.16 16.54
CA MET A 187 -2.80 5.03 15.32
C MET A 187 -3.46 5.74 14.13
N SER A 188 -2.65 6.37 13.29
CA SER A 188 -3.13 6.93 12.02
C SER A 188 -3.68 5.80 11.10
N PRO A 189 -4.96 5.83 10.68
CA PRO A 189 -5.64 4.67 10.08
C PRO A 189 -4.97 4.12 8.81
N TRP A 190 -4.46 4.98 7.93
CA TRP A 190 -4.02 4.60 6.59
C TRP A 190 -2.50 4.75 6.40
N LYS A 191 -1.70 4.48 7.44
CA LYS A 191 -0.23 4.43 7.34
C LYS A 191 0.26 3.11 6.73
N ALA A 192 1.58 2.94 6.63
CA ALA A 192 2.15 1.70 6.12
C ALA A 192 1.69 0.52 7.00
N PRO A 193 1.26 -0.59 6.40
CA PRO A 193 0.86 -1.77 7.14
C PRO A 193 2.05 -2.44 7.83
N GLY A 194 1.77 -3.25 8.84
CA GLY A 194 2.77 -4.10 9.49
C GLY A 194 3.13 -5.32 8.62
N PRO A 195 3.86 -6.29 9.20
CA PRO A 195 4.21 -7.55 8.54
C PRO A 195 2.99 -8.37 8.10
N ASP A 196 1.84 -8.15 8.73
CA ASP A 196 0.54 -8.75 8.39
C ASP A 196 -0.08 -8.19 7.09
N GLY A 197 0.42 -7.06 6.58
CA GLY A 197 -0.08 -6.42 5.37
C GLY A 197 -1.36 -5.61 5.55
N PHE A 198 -1.90 -5.47 6.77
CA PHE A 198 -3.12 -4.71 7.04
C PHE A 198 -2.81 -3.38 7.75
N PRO A 199 -3.42 -2.25 7.31
CA PRO A 199 -3.22 -0.97 7.97
C PRO A 199 -4.05 -0.88 9.25
N ALA A 200 -3.65 -0.02 10.20
CA ALA A 200 -4.37 0.18 11.48
C ALA A 200 -5.88 0.46 11.30
N GLY A 201 -6.26 1.17 10.24
CA GLY A 201 -7.64 1.50 9.91
C GLY A 201 -8.51 0.29 9.55
N PHE A 202 -7.91 -0.83 9.15
CA PHE A 202 -8.64 -2.10 9.04
C PHE A 202 -9.09 -2.57 10.42
N TYR A 203 -8.15 -2.65 11.38
CA TYR A 203 -8.45 -3.08 12.75
C TYR A 203 -9.41 -2.13 13.48
N GLN A 204 -9.28 -0.82 13.28
CA GLN A 204 -10.21 0.16 13.87
C GLN A 204 -11.65 -0.01 13.37
N LYS A 205 -11.84 -0.43 12.12
CA LYS A 205 -13.17 -0.66 11.52
C LYS A 205 -13.73 -2.05 11.81
N SER A 206 -12.86 -3.00 12.16
CA SER A 206 -13.19 -4.41 12.39
C SER A 206 -12.92 -4.83 13.84
N TRP A 207 -12.93 -3.86 14.77
CA TRP A 207 -12.69 -4.06 16.20
C TRP A 207 -13.87 -4.75 16.89
#